data_AF-A8UAH5-F1
#
_entry.id   AF-A8UAH5-F1
#
_cell.length_a   1.000
_cell.length_b   1.000
_cell.length_c   1.000
_cell.angle_alpha   90.00
_cell.angle_beta   90.00
_cell.angle_gamma   90.00
#
_symmetry.space_group_name_H-M   'P 1'
#
loop_
_entity.id
_entity.type
_entity.pdbx_description
1 polymer ?
#
loop_
_entity_poly.entity_id
_entity_poly.type
_entity_poly.pdbx_seq_one_letter_code
_entity_poly.pdbx_strand_id
1 'polypeptide(L)'
;MVTLGVVYGDIGTSPLYVMKALIEGNGGLASVTTEFIYGALSLVIWTLTLLTSIKYVLIALRADNHGEGGIFSLYALIRKKAKWLIVPAIIGGAALLADGILTPAVTVTTAVEGLRTLPSYVSIFGTGQGTVILITLVIITLLFLIQRFGTEVIGKFFGPLMFLWFLMIGWIGLVNIWGNTAIFHSLSPIYGIQFLFSENNKAGFLILGSVFLATTGAEALYSDLGHVGRRNIYLTWPYVKICLLLSYLGQGAWLLKVKDNAQLQAIKGFNPFFEIMPDHFRIIGVVAATLAAIIAS
;
A
#
# COMPACT_ATOMS: atom_id res chain seq x y z
N MET A 1 10.63 12.38 12.78
CA MET A 1 10.65 10.90 12.79
C MET A 1 9.31 10.32 13.23
N VAL A 2 8.67 10.81 14.30
CA VAL A 2 7.31 10.38 14.71
C VAL A 2 6.30 10.46 13.55
N THR A 3 6.46 11.47 12.69
CA THR A 3 5.73 11.70 11.45
C THR A 3 5.67 10.51 10.49
N LEU A 4 6.75 9.71 10.42
CA LEU A 4 6.84 8.61 9.45
C LEU A 4 5.91 7.44 9.82
N GLY A 5 5.78 7.20 11.13
CA GLY A 5 4.99 6.10 11.68
C GLY A 5 3.50 6.33 11.53
N VAL A 6 3.03 7.47 12.05
CA VAL A 6 1.60 7.76 12.20
C VAL A 6 0.93 8.06 10.86
N VAL A 7 1.61 8.78 9.96
CA VAL A 7 0.96 9.30 8.74
C VAL A 7 1.09 8.39 7.54
N TYR A 8 2.17 7.61 7.47
CA TYR A 8 2.50 6.84 6.27
C TYR A 8 2.45 5.33 6.48
N GLY A 9 1.95 4.84 7.63
CA GLY A 9 1.73 3.40 7.88
C GLY A 9 0.93 2.77 6.74
N ASP A 10 -0.31 3.23 6.57
CA ASP A 10 -1.28 2.72 5.60
C ASP A 10 -0.74 2.72 4.18
N ILE A 11 -0.37 3.91 3.67
CA ILE A 11 0.17 4.03 2.32
C ILE A 11 1.48 3.26 2.14
N GLY A 12 2.26 3.13 3.21
CA GLY A 12 3.52 2.40 3.23
C GLY A 12 3.38 0.89 3.10
N THR A 13 2.24 0.34 3.49
CA THR A 13 1.94 -1.09 3.39
C THR A 13 1.25 -1.47 2.08
N SER A 14 0.78 -0.49 1.29
CA SER A 14 0.14 -0.71 -0.02
C SER A 14 0.91 -1.60 -1.01
N PRO A 15 2.26 -1.63 -1.07
CA PRO A 15 2.97 -2.54 -1.95
C PRO A 15 2.76 -4.02 -1.63
N LEU A 16 2.28 -4.36 -0.42
CA LEU A 16 2.00 -5.74 0.00
C LEU A 16 0.84 -6.37 -0.78
N TYR A 17 -0.18 -5.58 -1.09
CA TYR A 17 -1.45 -6.09 -1.63
C TYR A 17 -1.79 -5.55 -3.03
N VAL A 18 -1.29 -4.38 -3.44
CA VAL A 18 -1.68 -3.76 -4.73
C VAL A 18 -1.28 -4.60 -5.93
N MET A 19 -0.01 -5.00 -6.03
CA MET A 19 0.45 -5.79 -7.19
C MET A 19 -0.17 -7.18 -7.20
N LYS A 20 -0.36 -7.79 -6.02
CA LYS A 20 -1.10 -9.04 -5.87
C LYS A 20 -2.53 -8.89 -6.42
N ALA A 21 -3.27 -7.87 -5.98
CA ALA A 21 -4.63 -7.59 -6.42
C ALA A 21 -4.73 -7.32 -7.93
N LEU A 22 -3.76 -6.59 -8.51
CA LEU A 22 -3.68 -6.36 -9.95
C LEU A 22 -3.53 -7.66 -10.73
N ILE A 23 -2.62 -8.54 -10.31
CA ILE A 23 -2.36 -9.83 -10.97
C ILE A 23 -3.57 -10.75 -10.81
N GLU A 24 -4.11 -10.89 -9.61
CA GLU A 24 -5.29 -11.72 -9.34
C GLU A 24 -6.50 -11.23 -10.12
N GLY A 25 -6.74 -9.91 -10.14
CA GLY A 25 -7.82 -9.27 -10.89
C GLY A 25 -7.74 -9.51 -12.40
N ASN A 26 -6.53 -9.69 -12.95
CA ASN A 26 -6.33 -9.98 -14.37
C ASN A 26 -6.39 -11.48 -14.71
N GLY A 27 -6.61 -12.37 -13.73
CA GLY A 27 -6.65 -13.81 -13.93
C GLY A 27 -5.37 -14.55 -13.56
N GLY A 28 -4.54 -13.97 -12.68
CA GLY A 28 -3.33 -14.59 -12.14
C GLY A 28 -2.10 -14.39 -13.02
N LEU A 29 -0.95 -14.91 -12.58
CA LEU A 29 0.35 -14.67 -13.23
C LEU A 29 0.38 -15.16 -14.69
N ALA A 30 -0.34 -16.23 -15.02
CA ALA A 30 -0.43 -16.76 -16.40
C ALA A 30 -1.08 -15.78 -17.40
N SER A 31 -1.82 -14.77 -16.91
CA SER A 31 -2.44 -13.73 -17.73
C SER A 31 -1.55 -12.50 -17.95
N VAL A 32 -0.42 -12.43 -17.26
CA VAL A 32 0.41 -11.23 -17.16
C VAL A 32 1.31 -11.13 -18.40
N THR A 33 1.10 -10.07 -19.18
CA THR A 33 1.96 -9.71 -20.32
C THR A 33 2.89 -8.55 -19.96
N THR A 34 3.84 -8.25 -20.85
CA THR A 34 4.72 -7.07 -20.71
C THR A 34 3.92 -5.77 -20.72
N GLU A 35 2.91 -5.68 -21.58
CA GLU A 35 2.01 -4.53 -21.70
C GLU A 35 1.19 -4.35 -20.43
N PHE A 36 0.71 -5.46 -19.84
CA PHE A 36 0.03 -5.44 -18.55
C PHE A 36 0.94 -4.82 -17.47
N ILE A 37 2.19 -5.28 -17.36
CA ILE A 37 3.12 -4.80 -16.32
C ILE A 37 3.38 -3.30 -16.48
N TYR A 38 3.71 -2.83 -17.69
CA TYR A 38 3.94 -1.40 -17.93
C TYR A 38 2.69 -0.55 -17.69
N GLY A 39 1.54 -1.03 -18.16
CA GLY A 39 0.26 -0.35 -17.99
C GLY A 39 -0.17 -0.24 -16.53
N ALA A 40 -0.20 -1.35 -15.81
CA ALA A 40 -0.59 -1.41 -14.41
C ALA A 40 0.32 -0.54 -13.53
N LEU A 41 1.64 -0.61 -13.73
CA LEU A 41 2.59 0.24 -13.00
C LEU A 41 2.42 1.72 -13.34
N SER A 42 2.25 2.06 -14.62
CA SER A 42 1.96 3.43 -15.02
C SER A 42 0.73 3.96 -14.31
N LEU A 43 -0.36 3.18 -14.22
CA LEU A 43 -1.56 3.57 -13.49
C LEU A 43 -1.27 3.79 -12.00
N VAL A 44 -0.54 2.89 -11.34
CA VAL A 44 -0.16 3.05 -9.93
C VAL A 44 0.68 4.30 -9.70
N ILE A 45 1.73 4.51 -10.51
CA ILE A 45 2.65 5.65 -10.41
C ILE A 45 1.92 6.99 -10.56
N TRP A 46 1.04 7.08 -11.55
CA TRP A 46 0.26 8.29 -11.80
C TRP A 46 -0.88 8.47 -10.80
N THR A 47 -1.48 7.39 -10.30
CA THR A 47 -2.50 7.47 -9.24
C THR A 47 -1.88 7.99 -7.94
N LEU A 48 -0.73 7.47 -7.54
CA LEU A 48 0.08 8.05 -6.45
C LEU A 48 0.45 9.50 -6.73
N THR A 49 0.95 9.82 -7.92
CA THR A 49 1.37 11.21 -8.20
C THR A 49 0.19 12.19 -8.19
N LEU A 50 -0.93 11.87 -8.84
CA LEU A 50 -2.09 12.76 -8.92
C LEU A 50 -2.86 12.84 -7.60
N LEU A 51 -3.14 11.70 -6.96
CA LEU A 51 -3.93 11.70 -5.73
C LEU A 51 -3.07 12.08 -4.52
N THR A 52 -2.03 11.31 -4.21
CA THR A 52 -1.29 11.55 -2.96
C THR A 52 -0.41 12.79 -3.06
N SER A 53 0.34 12.97 -4.16
CA SER A 53 1.23 14.14 -4.27
C SER A 53 0.46 15.42 -4.60
N ILE A 54 -0.36 15.44 -5.66
CA ILE A 54 -1.00 16.69 -6.10
C ILE A 54 -2.24 17.00 -5.25
N LYS A 55 -3.24 16.11 -5.22
CA LYS A 55 -4.50 16.37 -4.50
C LYS A 55 -4.28 16.48 -2.99
N TYR A 56 -3.64 15.52 -2.33
CA TYR A 56 -3.49 15.56 -0.87
C TYR A 56 -2.36 16.50 -0.44
N VAL A 57 -1.11 16.21 -0.84
CA VAL A 57 0.04 16.96 -0.34
C VAL A 57 0.05 18.41 -0.82
N LEU A 58 -0.10 18.69 -2.11
CA LEU A 58 0.02 20.07 -2.62
C LEU A 58 -1.24 20.92 -2.43
N ILE A 59 -2.44 20.33 -2.56
CA ILE A 59 -3.71 21.06 -2.52
C ILE A 59 -4.38 20.93 -1.15
N ALA A 60 -4.72 19.72 -0.70
CA ALA A 60 -5.53 19.54 0.51
C ALA A 60 -4.84 20.06 1.77
N LEU A 61 -3.52 19.89 1.92
CA LEU A 61 -2.76 20.44 3.05
C LEU A 61 -2.79 21.98 3.14
N ARG A 62 -3.23 22.68 2.09
CA ARG A 62 -3.43 24.14 2.13
C ARG A 62 -4.82 24.54 2.62
N ALA A 63 -5.76 23.60 2.62
CA ALA A 63 -7.12 23.78 3.11
C ALA A 63 -7.19 23.31 4.58
N ASP A 64 -6.40 23.93 5.45
CA ASP A 64 -6.47 23.68 6.89
C ASP A 64 -7.48 24.60 7.58
N ASN A 65 -8.04 24.15 8.70
CA ASN A 65 -8.90 24.94 9.58
C ASN A 65 -8.21 25.04 10.94
N HIS A 66 -7.60 26.20 11.25
CA HIS A 66 -6.80 26.37 12.47
C HIS A 66 -5.70 25.32 12.67
N GLY A 67 -5.09 24.85 11.57
CA GLY A 67 -4.07 23.80 11.59
C GLY A 67 -4.59 22.35 11.57
N GLU A 68 -5.91 22.13 11.70
CA GLU A 68 -6.52 20.80 11.58
C GLU A 68 -6.98 20.51 10.14
N GLY A 69 -6.83 19.27 9.69
CA GLY A 69 -7.31 18.80 8.40
C GLY A 69 -8.30 17.64 8.52
N GLY A 70 -8.62 16.99 7.42
CA GLY A 70 -9.60 15.89 7.36
C GLY A 70 -11.01 16.32 6.98
N ILE A 71 -11.90 15.33 6.81
CA ILE A 71 -13.26 15.53 6.28
C ILE A 71 -14.10 16.41 7.20
N PHE A 72 -13.96 16.25 8.52
CA PHE A 72 -14.71 17.05 9.50
C PHE A 72 -14.21 18.49 9.58
N SER A 73 -12.89 18.71 9.48
CA SER A 73 -12.30 20.05 9.37
C SER A 73 -12.80 20.77 8.11
N LEU A 74 -12.79 20.07 6.97
CA LEU A 74 -13.31 20.61 5.72
C LEU A 74 -14.81 20.93 5.80
N TYR A 75 -15.61 20.04 6.40
CA TYR A 75 -17.03 20.30 6.64
C TYR A 75 -17.25 21.53 7.53
N ALA A 76 -16.46 21.70 8.60
CA ALA A 76 -16.54 22.85 9.50
C ALA A 76 -16.27 24.18 8.76
N LEU A 77 -15.39 24.19 7.76
CA LEU A 77 -15.13 25.36 6.89
C LEU A 77 -16.30 25.70 5.96
N ILE A 78 -16.97 24.68 5.40
CA ILE A 78 -17.96 24.88 4.32
C ILE A 78 -19.43 24.81 4.77
N ARG A 79 -19.71 24.33 6.00
CA ARG A 79 -21.08 24.17 6.53
C ARG A 79 -21.92 25.45 6.51
N LYS A 80 -21.28 26.62 6.59
CA LYS A 80 -21.96 27.93 6.54
C LYS A 80 -22.37 28.33 5.11
N LYS A 81 -21.74 27.75 4.08
CA LYS A 81 -22.02 28.07 2.67
C LYS A 81 -23.14 27.23 2.07
N ALA A 82 -23.29 25.98 2.49
CA ALA A 82 -24.40 25.14 2.02
C ALA A 82 -24.73 24.03 3.03
N LYS A 83 -25.95 24.06 3.58
CA LYS A 83 -26.41 23.07 4.59
C LYS A 83 -26.46 21.63 4.05
N TRP A 84 -26.68 21.45 2.75
CA TRP A 84 -26.76 20.11 2.13
C TRP A 84 -25.41 19.36 2.14
N LEU A 85 -24.29 20.06 2.34
CA LEU A 85 -22.95 19.47 2.44
C LEU A 85 -22.77 18.53 3.64
N ILE A 86 -23.74 18.50 4.56
CA ILE A 86 -23.77 17.52 5.65
C ILE A 86 -23.94 16.09 5.12
N VAL A 87 -24.71 15.89 4.04
CA VAL A 87 -24.95 14.57 3.44
C VAL A 87 -23.65 13.94 2.92
N PRO A 88 -22.88 14.58 2.02
CA PRO A 88 -21.60 14.03 1.59
C PRO A 88 -20.57 13.93 2.73
N ALA A 89 -20.63 14.81 3.74
CA ALA A 89 -19.75 14.72 4.91
C ALA A 89 -20.04 13.47 5.77
N ILE A 90 -21.32 13.14 6.00
CA ILE A 90 -21.72 11.92 6.73
C ILE A 90 -21.31 10.67 5.94
N ILE A 91 -21.54 10.65 4.63
CA ILE A 91 -21.12 9.53 3.76
C ILE A 91 -19.60 9.37 3.80
N GLY A 92 -18.84 10.46 3.69
CA GLY A 92 -17.38 10.45 3.79
C GLY A 92 -16.90 9.97 5.16
N GLY A 93 -17.51 10.42 6.25
CA GLY A 93 -17.19 9.97 7.61
C GLY A 93 -17.47 8.47 7.81
N ALA A 94 -18.59 7.96 7.30
CA ALA A 94 -18.90 6.54 7.33
C ALA A 94 -17.90 5.71 6.50
N ALA A 95 -17.49 6.21 5.33
CA ALA A 95 -16.48 5.57 4.51
C ALA A 95 -15.11 5.53 5.22
N LEU A 96 -14.69 6.60 5.90
CA LEU A 96 -13.47 6.60 6.72
C LEU A 96 -13.51 5.59 7.87
N LEU A 97 -14.67 5.44 8.53
CA LEU A 97 -14.83 4.42 9.58
C LEU A 97 -14.77 3.01 9.03
N ALA A 98 -15.38 2.77 7.87
CA ALA A 98 -15.30 1.49 7.19
C ALA A 98 -13.85 1.17 6.77
N ASP A 99 -13.12 2.15 6.26
CA ASP A 99 -11.71 2.01 5.88
C ASP A 99 -10.83 1.65 7.10
N GLY A 100 -11.00 2.36 8.23
CA GLY A 100 -10.30 2.05 9.47
C GLY A 100 -10.57 0.65 10.05
N ILE A 101 -11.69 0.01 9.69
CA ILE A 101 -11.98 -1.38 10.07
C ILE A 101 -11.37 -2.37 9.07
N LEU A 102 -11.33 -2.02 7.78
CA LEU A 102 -10.84 -2.90 6.71
C LEU A 102 -9.31 -2.94 6.62
N THR A 103 -8.63 -1.82 6.87
CA THR A 103 -7.17 -1.71 6.73
C THR A 103 -6.41 -2.72 7.59
N PRO A 104 -6.70 -2.91 8.90
CA PRO A 104 -6.02 -3.92 9.70
C PRO A 104 -6.23 -5.35 9.18
N ALA A 105 -7.46 -5.64 8.72
CA ALA A 105 -7.79 -6.96 8.21
C ALA A 105 -7.03 -7.27 6.92
N VAL A 106 -6.94 -6.32 5.98
CA VAL A 106 -6.27 -6.52 4.69
C VAL A 106 -4.75 -6.52 4.83
N THR A 107 -4.19 -5.52 5.52
CA THR A 107 -2.74 -5.33 5.63
C THR A 107 -2.08 -6.43 6.44
N VAL A 108 -2.62 -6.76 7.63
CA VAL A 108 -2.06 -7.80 8.51
C VAL A 108 -2.21 -9.18 7.88
N THR A 109 -3.37 -9.49 7.28
CA THR A 109 -3.54 -10.76 6.56
C THR A 109 -2.52 -10.89 5.44
N THR A 110 -2.36 -9.86 4.61
CA THR A 110 -1.41 -9.93 3.48
C THR A 110 0.04 -10.05 3.95
N ALA A 111 0.40 -9.39 5.06
CA ALA A 111 1.72 -9.52 5.67
C ALA A 111 2.00 -10.96 6.15
N VAL A 112 1.04 -11.56 6.86
CA VAL A 112 1.15 -12.93 7.39
C VAL A 112 1.07 -13.97 6.26
N GLU A 113 0.32 -13.70 5.19
CA GLU A 113 0.29 -14.56 4.00
C GLU A 113 1.68 -14.73 3.37
N GLY A 114 2.60 -13.79 3.58
CA GLY A 114 3.99 -13.95 3.17
C GLY A 114 4.66 -15.20 3.76
N LEU A 115 4.20 -15.72 4.92
CA LEU A 115 4.66 -17.01 5.46
C LEU A 115 4.42 -18.17 4.50
N ARG A 116 3.37 -18.13 3.67
CA ARG A 116 3.04 -19.18 2.71
C ARG A 116 4.04 -19.27 1.56
N THR A 117 4.90 -18.25 1.39
CA THR A 117 6.00 -18.25 0.41
C THR A 117 7.26 -18.94 0.94
N LEU A 118 7.27 -19.38 2.22
CA LEU A 118 8.41 -20.05 2.84
C LEU A 118 8.27 -21.58 2.76
N PRO A 119 9.27 -22.29 2.19
CA PRO A 119 9.25 -23.76 2.13
C PRO A 119 9.10 -24.42 3.51
N SER A 120 9.78 -23.88 4.52
CA SER A 120 9.72 -24.39 5.90
C SER A 120 8.31 -24.29 6.49
N TYR A 121 7.58 -23.20 6.23
CA TYR A 121 6.20 -23.05 6.69
C TYR A 121 5.28 -24.06 6.01
N VAL A 122 5.38 -24.16 4.68
CA VAL A 122 4.55 -25.09 3.89
C VAL A 122 4.76 -26.54 4.32
N SER A 123 5.99 -26.91 4.70
CA SER A 123 6.29 -28.27 5.19
C SER A 123 5.66 -28.61 6.54
N ILE A 124 5.45 -27.62 7.42
CA ILE A 124 4.96 -27.82 8.79
C ILE A 124 3.43 -27.62 8.88
N PHE A 125 2.91 -26.58 8.20
CA PHE A 125 1.53 -26.13 8.33
C PHE A 125 0.68 -26.34 7.06
N GLY A 126 1.29 -26.82 5.98
CA GLY A 126 0.64 -26.99 4.68
C GLY A 126 0.38 -25.67 3.95
N THR A 127 -0.38 -25.73 2.85
CA THR A 127 -0.73 -24.58 2.00
C THR A 127 -2.08 -23.93 2.35
N GLY A 128 -2.75 -24.45 3.40
CA GLY A 128 -4.08 -24.03 3.80
C GLY A 128 -4.13 -22.59 4.33
N GLN A 129 -5.21 -21.87 4.01
CA GLN A 129 -5.41 -20.48 4.45
C GLN A 129 -5.82 -20.37 5.93
N GLY A 130 -6.38 -21.44 6.52
CA GLY A 130 -6.89 -21.43 7.90
C GLY A 130 -5.85 -21.05 8.95
N THR A 131 -4.61 -21.54 8.81
CA THR A 131 -3.53 -21.20 9.74
C THR A 131 -3.15 -19.72 9.67
N VAL A 132 -3.11 -19.14 8.47
CA VAL A 132 -2.85 -17.70 8.30
C VAL A 132 -3.96 -16.88 8.93
N ILE A 133 -5.22 -17.23 8.70
CA ILE A 133 -6.37 -16.56 9.31
C ILE A 133 -6.28 -16.62 10.84
N LEU A 134 -5.93 -17.78 11.41
CA LEU A 134 -5.77 -17.94 12.86
C LEU A 134 -4.65 -17.05 13.40
N ILE A 135 -3.49 -17.02 12.75
CA ILE A 135 -2.35 -16.16 13.14
C ILE A 135 -2.76 -14.69 13.08
N THR A 136 -3.41 -14.26 12.00
CA THR A 136 -3.92 -12.89 11.85
C THR A 136 -4.89 -12.53 12.98
N LEU A 137 -5.87 -13.39 13.28
CA LEU A 137 -6.83 -13.15 14.37
C LEU A 137 -6.13 -13.00 15.72
N VAL A 138 -5.12 -13.82 16.00
CA VAL A 138 -4.30 -13.70 17.22
C VAL A 138 -3.56 -12.36 17.24
N ILE A 139 -2.89 -11.98 16.15
CA ILE A 139 -2.14 -10.71 16.05
C ILE A 139 -3.06 -9.51 16.26
N ILE A 140 -4.18 -9.45 15.54
CA ILE A 140 -5.15 -8.35 15.65
C ILE A 140 -5.74 -8.28 17.06
N THR A 141 -6.09 -9.43 17.66
CA THR A 141 -6.63 -9.48 19.03
C THR A 141 -5.60 -8.96 20.04
N LEU A 142 -4.35 -9.42 19.95
CA LEU A 142 -3.28 -8.96 20.84
C LEU A 142 -2.98 -7.47 20.66
N LEU A 143 -2.97 -6.99 19.42
CA LEU A 143 -2.77 -5.58 19.09
C LEU A 143 -3.84 -4.70 19.75
N PHE A 144 -5.13 -5.03 19.57
CA PHE A 144 -6.22 -4.27 20.20
C PHE A 144 -6.19 -4.37 21.73
N LEU A 145 -5.79 -5.51 22.29
CA LEU A 145 -5.61 -5.66 23.74
C LEU A 145 -4.49 -4.80 24.29
N ILE A 146 -3.41 -4.58 23.52
CA ILE A 146 -2.28 -3.74 23.94
C ILE A 146 -2.61 -2.25 23.78
N GLN A 147 -3.31 -1.87 22.71
CA GLN A 147 -3.69 -0.47 22.45
C GLN A 147 -4.51 0.16 23.60
N ARG A 148 -5.24 -0.64 24.40
CA ARG A 148 -5.97 -0.16 25.59
C ARG A 148 -5.08 0.49 26.67
N PHE A 149 -3.78 0.17 26.68
CA PHE A 149 -2.83 0.68 27.67
C PHE A 149 -2.18 2.01 27.26
N GLY A 150 -2.60 2.61 26.14
CA GLY A 150 -2.17 3.92 25.67
C GLY A 150 -1.25 3.83 24.46
N THR A 151 -1.60 4.58 23.41
CA THR A 151 -0.87 4.63 22.13
C THR A 151 0.38 5.53 22.17
N GLU A 152 0.52 6.34 23.21
CA GLU A 152 1.57 7.37 23.33
C GLU A 152 2.99 6.79 23.46
N VAL A 153 3.14 5.68 24.21
CA VAL A 153 4.44 5.01 24.39
C VAL A 153 4.84 4.23 23.12
N ILE A 154 3.86 3.62 22.47
CA ILE A 154 4.05 2.79 21.26
C ILE A 154 4.37 3.68 20.05
N GLY A 155 3.73 4.85 19.94
CA GLY A 155 3.92 5.80 18.84
C GLY A 155 5.35 6.33 18.69
N LYS A 156 6.16 6.31 19.76
CA LYS A 156 7.60 6.67 19.69
C LYS A 156 8.42 5.67 18.86
N PHE A 157 8.03 4.40 18.83
CA PHE A 157 8.71 3.35 18.07
C PHE A 157 8.25 3.27 16.61
N PHE A 158 7.07 3.79 16.29
CA PHE A 158 6.50 3.71 14.95
C PHE A 158 7.34 4.45 13.90
N GLY A 159 7.86 5.63 14.25
CA GLY A 159 8.68 6.44 13.35
C GLY A 159 9.94 5.72 12.85
N PRO A 160 10.84 5.26 13.74
CA PRO A 160 12.02 4.50 13.35
C PRO A 160 11.71 3.21 12.59
N LEU A 161 10.67 2.47 13.00
CA LEU A 161 10.30 1.21 12.36
C LEU A 161 9.79 1.44 10.94
N MET A 162 8.95 2.46 10.72
CA MET A 162 8.51 2.81 9.37
C MET A 162 9.64 3.36 8.50
N PHE A 163 10.60 4.09 9.07
CA PHE A 163 11.80 4.48 8.33
C PHE A 163 12.59 3.26 7.83
N LEU A 164 12.82 2.26 8.70
CA LEU A 164 13.48 1.02 8.32
C LEU A 164 12.67 0.22 7.29
N TRP A 165 11.34 0.20 7.44
CA TRP A 165 10.43 -0.40 6.46
C TRP A 165 10.56 0.25 5.08
N PHE A 166 10.47 1.58 5.00
CA PHE A 166 10.63 2.31 3.73
C PHE A 166 12.01 2.12 3.11
N LEU A 167 13.05 2.11 3.93
CA LEU A 167 14.41 1.83 3.48
C LEU A 167 14.51 0.41 2.90
N MET A 168 13.93 -0.58 3.58
CA MET A 168 13.94 -1.98 3.15
C MET A 168 13.22 -2.15 1.81
N ILE A 169 11.98 -1.68 1.67
CA ILE A 169 11.23 -1.84 0.41
C ILE A 169 11.87 -1.05 -0.74
N GLY A 170 12.44 0.13 -0.44
CA GLY A 170 13.18 0.93 -1.40
C GLY A 170 14.44 0.22 -1.89
N TRP A 171 15.19 -0.39 -0.98
CA TRP A 171 16.40 -1.15 -1.30
C TRP A 171 16.11 -2.41 -2.13
N ILE A 172 15.13 -3.22 -1.71
CA ILE A 172 14.70 -4.42 -2.45
C ILE A 172 14.23 -4.03 -3.85
N GLY A 173 13.47 -2.94 -3.95
CA GLY A 173 13.04 -2.38 -5.22
C GLY A 173 14.22 -2.01 -6.12
N LEU A 174 15.16 -1.22 -5.59
CA LEU A 174 16.35 -0.77 -6.30
C LEU A 174 17.20 -1.91 -6.86
N VAL A 175 17.47 -2.95 -6.05
CA VAL A 175 18.26 -4.11 -6.47
C VAL A 175 17.63 -4.85 -7.65
N ASN A 176 16.30 -4.95 -7.69
CA ASN A 176 15.60 -5.66 -8.75
C ASN A 176 15.43 -4.85 -10.04
N ILE A 177 15.38 -3.51 -9.94
CA ILE A 177 15.33 -2.62 -11.11
C ILE A 177 16.57 -2.81 -12.00
N TRP A 178 17.75 -3.06 -11.42
CA TRP A 178 18.96 -3.34 -12.21
C TRP A 178 18.86 -4.59 -13.07
N GLY A 179 17.98 -5.54 -12.73
CA GLY A 179 17.72 -6.71 -13.56
C GLY A 179 16.98 -6.39 -14.86
N ASN A 180 16.23 -5.28 -14.92
CA ASN A 180 15.52 -4.86 -16.12
C ASN A 180 15.24 -3.34 -16.12
N THR A 181 16.12 -2.56 -16.74
CA THR A 181 16.00 -1.09 -16.84
C THR A 181 14.89 -0.63 -17.78
N ALA A 182 14.34 -1.51 -18.62
CA ALA A 182 13.18 -1.18 -19.46
C ALA A 182 11.94 -0.88 -18.61
N ILE A 183 11.92 -1.25 -17.33
CA ILE A 183 10.81 -0.94 -16.43
C ILE A 183 10.51 0.56 -16.32
N PHE A 184 11.50 1.43 -16.56
CA PHE A 184 11.29 2.88 -16.53
C PHE A 184 10.35 3.38 -17.64
N HIS A 185 10.05 2.60 -18.67
CA HIS A 185 9.00 2.93 -19.63
C HIS A 185 7.63 3.11 -18.95
N SER A 186 7.36 2.37 -17.86
CA SER A 186 6.14 2.51 -17.07
C SER A 186 5.95 3.89 -16.39
N LEU A 187 6.98 4.74 -16.36
CA LEU A 187 6.83 6.12 -15.87
C LEU A 187 5.98 6.98 -16.80
N SER A 188 5.91 6.63 -18.09
CA SER A 188 5.10 7.37 -19.07
C SER A 188 3.62 7.07 -18.88
N PRO A 189 2.75 8.09 -18.69
CA PRO A 189 1.30 7.89 -18.48
C PRO A 189 0.62 7.25 -19.68
N ILE A 190 1.26 7.30 -20.86
CA ILE A 190 0.76 6.75 -22.10
C ILE A 190 0.53 5.24 -21.96
N TYR A 191 1.41 4.51 -21.27
CA TYR A 191 1.23 3.07 -21.07
C TYR A 191 -0.02 2.76 -20.24
N GLY A 192 -0.27 3.53 -19.18
CA GLY A 192 -1.47 3.36 -18.35
C GLY A 192 -2.75 3.62 -19.13
N ILE A 193 -2.79 4.68 -19.94
CA ILE A 193 -3.95 5.01 -20.78
C ILE A 193 -4.17 3.92 -21.84
N GLN A 194 -3.12 3.52 -22.57
CA GLN A 194 -3.22 2.48 -23.59
C GLN A 194 -3.69 1.16 -22.98
N PHE A 195 -3.16 0.80 -21.81
CA PHE A 195 -3.52 -0.43 -21.12
C PHE A 195 -5.00 -0.46 -20.71
N LEU A 196 -5.56 0.65 -20.21
CA LEU A 196 -6.96 0.72 -19.79
C LEU A 196 -7.94 0.32 -20.91
N PHE A 197 -7.60 0.67 -22.16
CA PHE A 197 -8.42 0.38 -23.35
C PHE A 197 -7.91 -0.83 -24.16
N SER A 198 -6.91 -1.56 -23.66
CA SER A 198 -6.33 -2.71 -24.34
C SER A 198 -7.04 -4.01 -23.98
N GLU A 199 -7.00 -4.99 -24.89
CA GLU A 199 -7.49 -6.36 -24.64
C GLU A 199 -6.68 -7.11 -23.57
N ASN A 200 -5.47 -6.66 -23.28
CA ASN A 200 -4.61 -7.22 -22.23
C ASN A 200 -5.14 -6.92 -20.82
N ASN A 201 -6.04 -5.96 -20.67
CA ASN A 201 -6.75 -5.66 -19.44
C ASN A 201 -8.04 -6.50 -19.35
N LYS A 202 -7.90 -7.73 -18.86
CA LYS A 202 -9.04 -8.66 -18.71
C LYS A 202 -10.06 -8.19 -17.66
N ALA A 203 -9.61 -7.38 -16.70
CA ALA A 203 -10.45 -6.78 -15.67
C ALA A 203 -11.21 -5.53 -16.16
N GLY A 204 -10.87 -4.97 -17.33
CA GLY A 204 -11.45 -3.72 -17.82
C GLY A 204 -11.32 -2.58 -16.81
N PHE A 205 -12.38 -1.77 -16.65
CA PHE A 205 -12.36 -0.65 -15.70
C PHE A 205 -12.24 -1.07 -14.23
N LEU A 206 -12.58 -2.32 -13.87
CA LEU A 206 -12.48 -2.79 -12.49
C LEU A 206 -11.03 -2.85 -12.00
N ILE A 207 -10.05 -2.92 -12.91
CA ILE A 207 -8.63 -2.88 -12.53
C ILE A 207 -8.26 -1.60 -11.78
N LEU A 208 -8.95 -0.49 -12.06
CA LEU A 208 -8.73 0.76 -11.36
C LEU A 208 -8.97 0.61 -9.86
N GLY A 209 -9.93 -0.22 -9.42
CA GLY A 209 -10.13 -0.51 -8.00
C GLY A 209 -8.86 -1.06 -7.33
N SER A 210 -8.14 -1.94 -8.02
CA SER A 210 -6.85 -2.47 -7.54
C SER A 210 -5.72 -1.44 -7.61
N VAL A 211 -5.77 -0.48 -8.53
CA VAL A 211 -4.83 0.64 -8.60
C VAL A 211 -5.07 1.64 -7.45
N PHE A 212 -6.33 1.93 -7.12
CA PHE A 212 -6.71 2.87 -6.06
C PHE A 212 -6.23 2.43 -4.67
N LEU A 213 -6.09 1.12 -4.46
CA LEU A 213 -5.48 0.52 -3.27
C LEU A 213 -4.05 1.02 -3.00
N ALA A 214 -3.33 1.53 -4.01
CA ALA A 214 -2.01 2.16 -3.83
C ALA A 214 -2.07 3.51 -3.08
N THR A 215 -3.26 4.10 -3.01
CA THR A 215 -3.50 5.39 -2.35
C THR A 215 -4.31 5.28 -1.07
N THR A 216 -4.59 4.06 -0.59
CA THR A 216 -5.12 3.86 0.77
C THR A 216 -4.15 4.46 1.79
N GLY A 217 -4.65 5.24 2.75
CA GLY A 217 -3.82 6.01 3.68
C GLY A 217 -3.51 7.43 3.23
N ALA A 218 -3.88 7.83 1.99
CA ALA A 218 -3.61 9.19 1.50
C ALA A 218 -4.39 10.25 2.30
N GLU A 219 -5.58 9.91 2.75
CA GLU A 219 -6.45 10.70 3.61
C GLU A 219 -5.86 10.92 5.01
N ALA A 220 -5.10 9.96 5.55
CA ALA A 220 -4.40 10.10 6.83
C ALA A 220 -3.44 11.29 6.82
N LEU A 221 -2.78 11.56 5.68
CA LEU A 221 -1.92 12.75 5.50
C LEU A 221 -2.69 14.05 5.74
N TYR A 222 -3.97 14.09 5.39
CA TYR A 222 -4.79 15.29 5.57
C TYR A 222 -5.46 15.32 6.95
N SER A 223 -5.94 14.19 7.49
CA SER A 223 -6.57 14.17 8.82
C SER A 223 -5.57 14.46 9.93
N ASP A 224 -4.34 13.96 9.84
CA ASP A 224 -3.33 14.10 10.91
C ASP A 224 -2.53 15.39 10.81
N LEU A 225 -2.96 16.33 9.96
CA LEU A 225 -2.30 17.61 9.76
C LEU A 225 -2.08 18.38 11.07
N GLY A 226 -3.04 18.32 11.99
CA GLY A 226 -2.98 18.98 13.30
C GLY A 226 -1.91 18.43 14.24
N HIS A 227 -1.62 17.13 14.18
CA HIS A 227 -0.64 16.47 15.04
C HIS A 227 0.79 16.58 14.50
N VAL A 228 0.93 16.59 13.19
CA VAL A 228 2.21 16.42 12.50
C VAL A 228 2.74 17.74 11.93
N GLY A 229 1.85 18.61 11.48
CA GLY A 229 2.18 19.86 10.83
C GLY A 229 2.57 19.70 9.35
N ARG A 230 2.06 20.63 8.54
CA ARG A 230 2.23 20.65 7.08
C ARG A 230 3.68 20.57 6.61
N ARG A 231 4.58 21.30 7.27
CA ARG A 231 5.99 21.40 6.89
C ARG A 231 6.69 20.04 6.97
N ASN A 232 6.35 19.23 7.97
CA ASN A 232 6.93 17.92 8.13
C ASN A 232 6.52 16.99 6.98
N ILE A 233 5.23 17.01 6.61
CA ILE A 233 4.72 16.21 5.48
C ILE A 233 5.43 16.58 4.17
N TYR A 234 5.63 17.88 3.90
CA TYR A 234 6.36 18.31 2.69
C TYR A 234 7.81 17.82 2.63
N LEU A 235 8.47 17.69 3.78
CA LEU A 235 9.86 17.22 3.86
C LEU A 235 9.95 15.69 3.79
N THR A 236 9.04 14.96 4.41
CA THR A 236 9.08 13.50 4.48
C THR A 236 8.42 12.81 3.28
N TRP A 237 7.44 13.44 2.63
CA TRP A 237 6.72 12.84 1.51
C TRP A 237 7.62 12.44 0.33
N PRO A 238 8.58 13.26 -0.14
CA PRO A 238 9.47 12.87 -1.24
C PRO A 238 10.23 11.57 -0.96
N TYR A 239 10.71 11.38 0.28
CA TYR A 239 11.39 10.15 0.70
C TYR A 239 10.44 8.93 0.61
N VAL A 240 9.26 9.03 1.22
CA VAL A 240 8.25 7.95 1.19
C VAL A 240 7.86 7.61 -0.25
N LYS A 241 7.59 8.64 -1.07
CA LYS A 241 7.24 8.48 -2.48
C LYS A 241 8.34 7.74 -3.25
N ILE A 242 9.61 8.10 -3.07
CA ILE A 242 10.72 7.44 -3.75
C ILE A 242 10.78 5.95 -3.36
N CYS A 243 10.68 5.64 -2.06
CA CYS A 243 10.69 4.24 -1.59
C CYS A 243 9.52 3.42 -2.17
N LEU A 244 8.31 3.99 -2.22
CA LEU A 244 7.14 3.34 -2.81
C LEU A 244 7.32 3.12 -4.31
N LEU A 245 7.78 4.14 -5.05
CA LEU A 245 8.03 4.02 -6.49
C LEU A 245 9.10 2.96 -6.79
N LEU A 246 10.19 2.95 -6.03
CA LEU A 246 11.23 1.91 -6.16
C LEU A 246 10.68 0.51 -5.90
N SER A 247 9.84 0.35 -4.86
CA SER A 247 9.18 -0.92 -4.56
C SER A 247 8.30 -1.41 -5.71
N TYR A 248 7.42 -0.56 -6.23
CA TYR A 248 6.55 -0.92 -7.37
C TYR A 248 7.34 -1.22 -8.65
N LEU A 249 8.31 -0.38 -8.99
CA LEU A 249 9.18 -0.60 -10.14
C LEU A 249 10.01 -1.88 -9.99
N GLY A 250 10.53 -2.18 -8.81
CA GLY A 250 11.28 -3.41 -8.55
C GLY A 250 10.41 -4.66 -8.70
N GLN A 251 9.18 -4.64 -8.15
CA GLN A 251 8.21 -5.72 -8.37
C GLN A 251 7.91 -5.91 -9.86
N GLY A 252 7.73 -4.81 -10.59
CA GLY A 252 7.56 -4.83 -12.04
C GLY A 252 8.73 -5.42 -12.82
N ALA A 253 9.95 -4.97 -12.51
CA ALA A 253 11.17 -5.44 -13.17
C ALA A 253 11.39 -6.93 -12.93
N TRP A 254 11.14 -7.39 -11.71
CA TRP A 254 11.22 -8.80 -11.36
C TRP A 254 10.13 -9.61 -12.08
N LEU A 255 8.89 -9.13 -12.12
CA LEU A 255 7.79 -9.77 -12.86
C LEU A 255 8.11 -9.96 -14.34
N LEU A 256 8.71 -8.98 -15.01
CA LEU A 256 9.11 -9.10 -16.41
C LEU A 256 10.07 -10.27 -16.66
N LYS A 257 10.91 -10.61 -15.67
CA LYS A 257 11.86 -11.71 -15.75
C LYS A 257 11.20 -13.07 -15.50
N VAL A 258 10.19 -13.12 -14.63
CA VAL A 258 9.62 -14.38 -14.14
C VAL A 258 8.26 -14.74 -14.72
N LYS A 259 7.61 -13.81 -15.44
CA LYS A 259 6.24 -13.99 -15.97
C LYS A 259 6.05 -15.26 -16.80
N ASP A 260 7.09 -15.73 -17.50
CA ASP A 260 7.04 -16.91 -18.37
C ASP A 260 7.45 -18.21 -17.66
N ASN A 261 7.69 -18.17 -16.33
CA ASN A 261 8.06 -19.35 -15.55
C ASN A 261 6.81 -20.17 -15.15
N ALA A 262 6.66 -21.35 -15.75
CA ALA A 262 5.54 -22.26 -15.50
C ALA A 262 5.37 -22.69 -14.04
N GLN A 263 6.46 -22.81 -13.27
CA GLN A 263 6.37 -23.18 -11.85
C GLN A 263 5.76 -22.07 -11.00
N LEU A 264 6.12 -20.81 -11.30
CA LEU A 264 5.58 -19.65 -10.60
C LEU A 264 4.15 -19.34 -11.01
N GLN A 265 3.79 -19.59 -12.27
CA GLN A 265 2.41 -19.46 -12.75
C GLN A 265 1.43 -20.41 -12.05
N ALA A 266 1.91 -21.56 -11.59
CA ALA A 266 1.10 -22.55 -10.87
C ALA A 266 0.85 -22.19 -9.39
N ILE A 267 1.54 -21.18 -8.84
CA ILE A 267 1.39 -20.78 -7.43
C ILE A 267 0.04 -20.10 -7.22
N LYS A 268 -0.82 -20.71 -6.40
CA LYS A 268 -2.08 -20.11 -5.96
C LYS A 268 -1.82 -19.06 -4.87
N GLY A 269 -2.31 -17.83 -5.07
CA GLY A 269 -2.10 -16.72 -4.15
C GLY A 269 -0.71 -16.08 -4.26
N PHE A 270 -0.16 -16.06 -5.48
CA PHE A 270 1.13 -15.47 -5.80
C PHE A 270 1.21 -14.01 -5.35
N ASN A 271 2.17 -13.71 -4.46
CA ASN A 271 2.43 -12.35 -4.01
C ASN A 271 3.82 -11.87 -4.49
N PRO A 272 3.89 -10.99 -5.49
CA PRO A 272 5.16 -10.52 -6.04
C PRO A 272 6.02 -9.79 -5.01
N PHE A 273 5.43 -9.19 -3.97
CA PHE A 273 6.17 -8.49 -2.93
C PHE A 273 7.07 -9.41 -2.11
N PHE A 274 6.64 -10.64 -1.83
CA PHE A 274 7.45 -11.60 -1.07
C PHE A 274 8.33 -12.44 -1.98
N GLU A 275 7.84 -12.81 -3.18
CA GLU A 275 8.58 -13.67 -4.12
C GLU A 275 9.79 -12.96 -4.75
N ILE A 276 9.78 -11.63 -4.83
CA ILE A 276 10.96 -10.83 -5.23
C ILE A 276 12.13 -10.98 -4.25
N MET A 277 11.87 -11.38 -2.99
CA MET A 277 12.90 -11.51 -1.97
C MET A 277 13.55 -12.91 -2.03
N PRO A 278 14.88 -13.01 -1.82
CA PRO A 278 15.54 -14.31 -1.64
C PRO A 278 14.97 -15.07 -0.43
N ASP A 279 14.91 -16.40 -0.50
CA ASP A 279 14.28 -17.26 0.51
C ASP A 279 14.76 -17.00 1.94
N HIS A 280 16.07 -16.79 2.13
CA HIS A 280 16.66 -16.51 3.44
C HIS A 280 16.26 -15.14 4.01
N PHE A 281 15.91 -14.19 3.15
CA PHE A 281 15.48 -12.85 3.53
C PHE A 281 13.97 -12.72 3.70
N ARG A 282 13.18 -13.62 3.08
CA ARG A 282 11.70 -13.59 3.16
C ARG A 282 11.17 -13.58 4.59
N ILE A 283 11.78 -14.31 5.52
CA ILE A 283 11.37 -14.31 6.95
C ILE A 283 11.48 -12.89 7.53
N ILE A 284 12.59 -12.20 7.27
CA ILE A 284 12.81 -10.82 7.72
C ILE A 284 11.77 -9.91 7.08
N GLY A 285 11.51 -10.09 5.78
CA GLY A 285 10.47 -9.35 5.05
C GLY A 285 9.07 -9.52 5.64
N VAL A 286 8.68 -10.75 6.00
CA VAL A 286 7.39 -11.06 6.62
C VAL A 286 7.27 -10.42 8.01
N VAL A 287 8.30 -10.53 8.84
CA VAL A 287 8.30 -9.89 10.18
C VAL A 287 8.20 -8.37 10.04
N ALA A 288 9.01 -7.77 9.17
CA ALA A 288 8.98 -6.34 8.92
C ALA A 288 7.63 -5.88 8.35
N ALA A 289 7.04 -6.64 7.43
CA ALA A 289 5.71 -6.38 6.86
C ALA A 289 4.61 -6.47 7.91
N THR A 290 4.68 -7.46 8.80
CA THR A 290 3.71 -7.63 9.88
C THR A 290 3.81 -6.46 10.85
N LEU A 291 5.02 -6.05 11.22
CA LEU A 291 5.24 -4.89 12.06
C LEU A 291 4.75 -3.59 11.41
N ALA A 292 4.99 -3.38 10.12
CA ALA A 292 4.48 -2.23 9.38
C ALA A 292 2.94 -2.24 9.28
N ALA A 293 2.34 -3.41 9.03
CA ALA A 293 0.88 -3.59 9.01
C ALA A 293 0.24 -3.29 10.38
N ILE A 294 0.90 -3.70 11.47
CA ILE A 294 0.49 -3.37 12.84
C ILE A 294 0.54 -1.85 13.10
N ILE A 295 1.52 -1.13 12.51
CA ILE A 295 1.59 0.34 12.63
C ILE A 295 0.51 1.02 11.80
N ALA A 296 0.17 0.45 10.65
CA ALA A 296 -0.91 0.88 9.77
C ALA A 296 -2.33 0.51 10.28
N SER A 297 -2.43 0.03 11.53
CA SER A 297 -3.68 -0.51 12.11
C SER A 297 -4.08 0.19 13.40
#